data_AF-A0A1V4ABH1-F1
#
_entry.id   AF-A0A1V4ABH1-F1
#
_cell.length_a   1.000
_cell.length_b   1.000
_cell.length_c   1.000
_cell.angle_alpha   90.00
_cell.angle_beta   90.00
_cell.angle_gamma   90.00
#
_symmetry.space_group_name_H-M   'P 1'
#
loop_
_entity.id
_entity.type
_entity.pdbx_description
1 polymer ?
#
loop_
_entity_poly.entity_id
_entity_poly.type
_entity_poly.pdbx_seq_one_letter_code
_entity_poly.pdbx_strand_id
1 'polypeptide(L)'
;MSYTLCGGLGILGRRYGWAADRVRAFDVVTARAQPLRVTARSSPDLFWALLGRRQGPRAVVTAMEAGLVEVLAATGPAAPVMCVLQLNHLGGALGEEPAVPNAVPHRRASHLVRLLSGLDGTDRAALRGYYDRVFEPLAPWRAGRAAAFSFGGGDRTQGLHTPEVAERLREVRERYDPAGLFLG
;
A
#
# COMPACT_ATOMS: atom_id res chain seq x y z
N MET A 1 7.34 13.52 -6.23
CA MET A 1 6.33 14.49 -5.75
C MET A 1 5.56 13.84 -4.61
N SER A 2 5.90 14.16 -3.36
CA SER A 2 5.39 13.47 -2.17
C SER A 2 4.05 14.04 -1.70
N TYR A 3 3.01 13.20 -1.76
CA TYR A 3 1.60 13.54 -1.49
C TYR A 3 1.35 14.10 -0.07
N THR A 4 2.03 13.56 0.94
CA THR A 4 1.87 13.98 2.35
C THR A 4 2.46 15.37 2.62
N LEU A 5 3.50 15.78 1.89
CA LEU A 5 4.06 17.12 2.02
C LEU A 5 3.12 18.21 1.46
N CYS A 6 2.05 17.84 0.73
CA CYS A 6 1.00 18.75 0.26
C CYS A 6 -0.34 18.53 0.99
N GLY A 7 -0.32 18.02 2.22
CA GLY A 7 -1.51 17.71 3.03
C GLY A 7 -1.95 16.24 2.95
N GLY A 8 -1.81 15.60 1.78
CA GLY A 8 -2.09 14.17 1.59
C GLY A 8 -3.58 13.81 1.73
N LEU A 9 -4.38 14.18 0.73
CA LEU A 9 -5.82 13.93 0.64
C LEU A 9 -6.12 12.43 0.35
N GLY A 10 -6.01 11.56 1.36
CA GLY A 10 -6.32 10.12 1.20
C GLY A 10 -7.81 9.80 1.35
N ILE A 11 -8.25 8.61 0.92
CA ILE A 11 -9.64 8.14 1.07
C ILE A 11 -10.09 8.00 2.54
N LEU A 12 -9.12 7.92 3.46
CA LEU A 12 -9.30 7.97 4.91
C LEU A 12 -9.58 9.39 5.44
N GLY A 13 -9.37 10.42 4.63
CA GLY A 13 -9.40 11.82 5.07
C GLY A 13 -10.75 12.28 5.60
N ARG A 14 -11.86 11.74 5.07
CA ARG A 14 -13.21 12.04 5.56
C ARG A 14 -13.48 11.55 6.99
N ARG A 15 -12.76 10.52 7.46
CA ARG A 15 -12.92 9.94 8.82
C ARG A 15 -11.74 10.24 9.74
N TYR A 16 -10.54 10.41 9.18
CA TYR A 16 -9.29 10.45 9.93
C TYR A 16 -8.45 11.72 9.68
N GLY A 17 -8.95 12.71 8.93
CA GLY A 17 -8.26 13.97 8.68
C GLY A 17 -7.14 13.85 7.64
N TRP A 18 -6.38 14.92 7.43
CA TRP A 18 -5.30 14.93 6.47
C TRP A 18 -4.22 13.91 6.86
N ALA A 19 -3.56 13.27 5.88
CA ALA A 19 -2.42 12.40 6.19
C ALA A 19 -1.32 13.18 6.95
N ALA A 20 -1.22 14.49 6.68
CA ALA A 20 -0.42 15.45 7.42
C ALA A 20 -0.77 15.52 8.93
N ASP A 21 -2.04 15.44 9.32
CA ASP A 21 -2.48 15.52 10.73
C ASP A 21 -1.99 14.35 11.58
N ARG A 22 -1.51 13.28 10.93
CA ARG A 22 -1.02 12.06 11.58
C ARG A 22 0.50 11.92 11.53
N VAL A 23 1.20 12.88 10.94
CA VAL A 23 2.66 12.94 10.97
C VAL A 23 3.12 13.36 12.36
N ARG A 24 4.13 12.68 12.89
CA ARG A 24 4.74 12.95 14.20
C ARG A 24 6.12 13.56 14.09
N ALA A 25 6.87 13.16 13.07
CA ALA A 25 8.24 13.61 12.85
C ALA A 25 8.64 13.52 11.37
N PHE A 26 9.59 14.37 10.99
CA PHE A 26 10.36 14.26 9.76
C PHE A 26 11.84 14.20 10.09
N ASP A 27 12.58 13.36 9.40
CA ASP A 27 14.03 13.52 9.30
C ASP A 27 14.31 14.25 7.99
N VAL A 28 15.02 15.37 8.09
CA VAL A 28 15.28 16.25 6.96
C VAL A 28 16.77 16.58 6.86
N VAL A 29 17.23 16.77 5.63
CA VAL A 29 18.52 17.39 5.35
C VAL A 29 18.27 18.83 4.91
N THR A 30 18.80 19.78 5.67
CA THR A 30 18.68 21.21 5.36
C THR A 30 19.58 21.60 4.17
N ALA A 31 19.40 22.80 3.62
CA ALA A 31 20.27 23.34 2.58
C ALA A 31 21.76 23.45 3.00
N ARG A 32 22.06 23.34 4.31
CA ARG A 32 23.43 23.29 4.85
C ARG A 32 23.98 21.87 4.97
N ALA A 33 23.34 20.88 4.36
CA ALA A 33 23.68 19.45 4.43
C ALA A 33 23.68 18.87 5.86
N GLN A 34 22.94 19.50 6.79
CA GLN A 34 22.84 19.03 8.17
C GLN A 34 21.57 18.20 8.36
N PRO A 35 21.66 16.98 8.92
CA PRO A 35 20.50 16.19 9.30
C PRO A 35 19.82 16.82 10.51
N LEU A 36 18.50 16.93 10.45
CA LEU A 36 17.68 17.50 11.50
C LEU A 36 16.42 16.67 11.66
N ARG A 37 16.11 16.29 12.90
CA ARG A 37 14.81 15.71 13.24
C ARG A 37 13.83 16.81 13.63
N VAL A 38 12.80 16.94 12.82
CA VAL A 38 11.79 18.00 12.89
C VAL A 38 10.51 17.42 13.45
N THR A 39 10.08 17.94 14.60
CA THR A 39 8.81 17.60 15.26
C THR A 39 8.05 18.87 15.59
N ALA A 40 6.77 18.74 15.93
CA ALA A 40 5.97 19.87 16.42
C ALA A 40 6.56 20.55 17.68
N ARG A 41 7.41 19.86 18.45
CA ARG A 41 8.03 20.39 19.67
C ARG A 41 9.44 20.96 19.43
N SER A 42 10.23 20.30 18.59
CA SER A 42 11.64 20.66 18.35
C SER A 42 11.82 21.73 17.29
N SER A 43 10.91 21.83 16.31
CA SER A 43 11.04 22.76 15.18
C SER A 43 9.65 23.06 14.61
N PRO A 44 8.76 23.74 15.37
CA PRO A 44 7.34 23.90 15.04
C PRO A 44 7.11 24.57 13.69
N ASP A 45 7.86 25.63 13.36
CA ASP A 45 7.67 26.38 12.11
C ASP A 45 8.04 25.55 10.88
N LEU A 46 9.14 24.79 10.97
CA LEU A 46 9.58 23.91 9.90
C LEU A 46 8.66 22.70 9.78
N PHE A 47 8.21 22.13 10.90
CA PHE A 47 7.26 21.04 10.95
C PHE A 47 5.92 21.44 10.31
N TRP A 48 5.37 22.59 10.70
CA TRP A 48 4.16 23.16 10.11
C TRP A 48 4.34 23.40 8.61
N ALA A 49 5.45 24.02 8.20
CA ALA A 49 5.71 24.27 6.80
C ALA A 49 5.81 22.98 5.98
N LEU A 50 6.33 21.88 6.53
CA LEU A 50 6.48 20.60 5.81
C LEU A 50 5.14 19.88 5.58
N LEU A 51 4.07 20.24 6.29
CA LEU A 51 2.77 19.56 6.26
C LEU A 51 1.74 20.09 5.24
N GLY A 52 2.10 21.07 4.39
CA GLY A 52 1.14 21.71 3.47
C GLY A 52 1.77 22.45 2.29
N ARG A 53 2.92 22.01 1.82
CA ARG A 53 3.78 22.79 0.94
C ARG A 53 3.35 22.88 -0.50
N ARG A 54 3.05 24.11 -0.91
CA ARG A 54 3.28 24.62 -2.27
C ARG A 54 4.52 25.54 -2.34
N GLN A 55 4.91 26.26 -1.26
CA GLN A 55 6.10 27.15 -1.17
C GLN A 55 6.69 27.18 0.27
N GLY A 56 8.01 27.41 0.48
CA GLY A 56 8.67 27.56 1.82
C GLY A 56 10.16 27.12 1.89
N PRO A 57 10.85 27.13 3.07
CA PRO A 57 12.27 26.70 3.21
C PRO A 57 12.61 25.34 2.59
N ARG A 58 13.70 25.25 1.81
CA ARG A 58 14.08 24.01 1.09
C ARG A 58 14.77 23.05 2.06
N ALA A 59 14.11 21.93 2.35
CA ALA A 59 14.70 20.80 3.07
C ALA A 59 14.32 19.51 2.34
N VAL A 60 15.26 18.59 2.19
CA VAL A 60 15.01 17.27 1.61
C VAL A 60 14.54 16.37 2.75
N VAL A 61 13.30 15.91 2.69
CA VAL A 61 12.77 14.94 3.66
C VAL A 61 13.37 13.58 3.32
N THR A 62 14.13 13.01 4.24
CA THR A 62 14.77 11.70 4.11
C THR A 62 13.98 10.59 4.80
N ALA A 63 13.19 10.93 5.85
CA ALA A 63 12.25 10.00 6.48
C ALA A 63 11.04 10.73 7.09
N MET A 64 9.93 10.01 7.28
CA MET A 64 8.68 10.53 7.84
C MET A 64 8.03 9.48 8.75
N GLU A 65 7.57 9.90 9.92
CA GLU A 65 6.83 9.08 10.87
C GLU A 65 5.34 9.47 10.87
N ALA A 66 4.44 8.58 10.43
CA ALA A 66 3.00 8.84 10.39
C ALA A 66 2.18 7.66 10.94
N GLY A 67 1.03 7.96 11.55
CA GLY A 67 0.15 6.95 12.15
C GLY A 67 -0.70 6.18 11.14
N LEU A 68 -0.34 4.93 10.85
CA LEU A 68 -1.16 3.93 10.16
C LEU A 68 -1.66 2.88 11.19
N VAL A 69 -2.47 3.33 12.14
CA VAL A 69 -2.53 2.77 13.51
C VAL A 69 -2.93 1.30 13.60
N GLU A 70 -4.00 0.86 12.94
CA GLU A 70 -4.51 -0.52 13.15
C GLU A 70 -3.68 -1.58 12.40
N VAL A 71 -3.30 -1.30 11.14
CA VAL A 71 -2.46 -2.21 10.35
C VAL A 71 -1.04 -2.26 10.92
N LEU A 72 -0.48 -1.12 11.36
CA LEU A 72 0.84 -1.10 12.02
C LEU A 72 0.81 -1.74 13.41
N ALA A 73 -0.27 -1.55 14.19
CA ALA A 73 -0.40 -2.23 15.48
C ALA A 73 -0.42 -3.75 15.29
N ALA A 74 -1.13 -4.24 14.28
CA ALA A 74 -1.22 -5.66 13.99
C ALA A 74 0.08 -6.26 13.39
N THR A 75 0.97 -5.43 12.86
CA THR A 75 2.24 -5.84 12.21
C THR A 75 3.49 -5.34 12.96
N GLY A 76 3.32 -4.86 14.19
CA GLY A 76 4.40 -4.35 15.04
C GLY A 76 5.14 -5.45 15.82
N PRO A 77 5.99 -5.08 16.81
CA PRO A 77 6.79 -6.04 17.58
C PRO A 77 6.00 -7.10 18.34
N ALA A 78 4.71 -6.86 18.59
CA ALA A 78 3.80 -7.82 19.23
C ALA A 78 3.10 -8.77 18.23
N ALA A 79 3.45 -8.72 16.95
CA ALA A 79 2.88 -9.61 15.94
C ALA A 79 3.21 -11.08 16.29
N PRO A 80 2.27 -12.01 16.08
CA PRO A 80 2.45 -13.43 16.43
C PRO A 80 3.44 -14.15 15.49
N VAL A 81 3.84 -13.51 14.39
CA VAL A 81 4.77 -14.01 13.39
C VAL A 81 5.70 -12.90 12.93
N MET A 82 6.92 -13.26 12.54
CA MET A 82 7.79 -12.33 11.81
C MET A 82 7.08 -11.94 10.51
N CYS A 83 6.80 -10.65 10.36
CA CYS A 83 6.14 -10.11 9.18
C CYS A 83 6.75 -8.80 8.69
N VAL A 84 6.58 -8.55 7.39
CA VAL A 84 7.00 -7.34 6.68
C VAL A 84 5.77 -6.76 6.00
N LEU A 85 5.31 -5.62 6.50
CA LEU A 85 4.30 -4.81 5.83
C LEU A 85 4.99 -3.88 4.83
N GLN A 86 4.56 -3.93 3.57
CA GLN A 86 5.02 -3.03 2.52
C GLN A 86 3.86 -2.21 1.99
N LEU A 87 4.08 -0.90 1.85
CA LEU A 87 3.16 0.04 1.23
C LEU A 87 3.85 0.67 0.02
N ASN A 88 3.38 0.34 -1.18
CA ASN A 88 3.87 0.94 -2.42
C ASN A 88 2.83 1.93 -2.95
N HIS A 89 3.27 3.14 -3.29
CA HIS A 89 2.46 4.09 -4.03
C HIS A 89 2.45 3.71 -5.51
N LEU A 90 1.27 3.74 -6.13
CA LEU A 90 1.05 3.44 -7.55
C LEU A 90 0.70 4.72 -8.34
N GLY A 91 0.07 4.60 -9.50
CA GLY A 91 -0.31 5.74 -10.35
C GLY A 91 0.76 6.14 -11.38
N GLY A 92 0.59 7.33 -11.97
CA GLY A 92 1.34 7.72 -13.17
C GLY A 92 1.10 6.72 -14.30
N ALA A 93 2.15 6.34 -15.02
CA ALA A 93 2.08 5.36 -16.12
C ALA A 93 1.47 4.00 -15.71
N LEU A 94 1.52 3.60 -14.43
CA LEU A 94 0.87 2.36 -13.96
C LEU A 94 -0.67 2.47 -13.96
N GLY A 95 -1.19 3.69 -13.80
CA GLY A 95 -2.62 3.99 -13.78
C GLY A 95 -3.21 4.39 -15.13
N GLU A 96 -2.37 4.57 -16.14
CA GLU A 96 -2.80 4.88 -17.51
C GLU A 96 -3.36 3.64 -18.20
N GLU A 97 -4.36 3.86 -19.06
CA GLU A 97 -4.85 2.80 -19.94
C GLU A 97 -3.78 2.48 -20.99
N PRO A 98 -3.44 1.20 -21.18
CA PRO A 98 -2.41 0.83 -22.14
C PRO A 98 -2.91 1.06 -23.56
N ALA A 99 -2.01 1.43 -24.48
CA ALA A 99 -2.34 1.56 -25.90
C ALA A 99 -2.89 0.27 -26.51
N VAL A 100 -2.46 -0.88 -26.00
CA VAL A 100 -3.02 -2.20 -26.31
C VAL A 100 -3.66 -2.77 -25.04
N PRO A 101 -4.99 -3.04 -25.04
CA PRO A 101 -5.68 -3.61 -23.89
C PRO A 101 -5.05 -4.92 -23.41
N ASN A 102 -4.95 -5.10 -22.09
CA ASN A 102 -4.42 -6.31 -21.47
C ASN A 102 -5.20 -6.68 -20.19
N ALA A 103 -4.91 -7.86 -19.63
CA ALA A 103 -5.65 -8.41 -18.49
C ALA A 103 -5.22 -7.89 -17.11
N VAL A 104 -4.29 -6.93 -17.05
CA VAL A 104 -3.81 -6.36 -15.78
C VAL A 104 -4.90 -5.46 -15.19
N PRO A 105 -5.51 -5.82 -14.05
CA PRO A 105 -6.63 -5.09 -13.49
C PRO A 105 -6.18 -4.00 -12.51
N HIS A 106 -7.15 -3.26 -11.96
CA HIS A 106 -6.97 -2.34 -10.82
C HIS A 106 -5.93 -1.23 -11.02
N ARG A 107 -5.63 -0.83 -12.26
CA ARG A 107 -4.65 0.23 -12.59
C ARG A 107 -4.91 1.56 -11.87
N ARG A 108 -6.19 1.87 -11.62
CA ARG A 108 -6.61 3.07 -10.90
C ARG A 108 -6.37 3.03 -9.38
N ALA A 109 -5.92 1.90 -8.82
CA ALA A 109 -5.53 1.84 -7.42
C ALA A 109 -4.34 2.76 -7.15
N SER A 110 -4.42 3.57 -6.10
CA SER A 110 -3.35 4.51 -5.72
C SER A 110 -2.25 3.85 -4.89
N HIS A 111 -2.52 2.72 -4.26
CA HIS A 111 -1.59 2.04 -3.35
C HIS A 111 -1.70 0.52 -3.48
N LEU A 112 -0.56 -0.16 -3.32
CA LEU A 112 -0.46 -1.59 -3.09
C LEU A 112 0.02 -1.82 -1.66
N VAL A 113 -0.81 -2.50 -0.86
CA VAL A 113 -0.44 -2.96 0.48
C VAL A 113 -0.12 -4.46 0.42
N ARG A 114 1.05 -4.85 0.92
CA ARG A 114 1.51 -6.23 0.95
C ARG A 114 1.95 -6.62 2.36
N LEU A 115 1.64 -7.84 2.76
CA LEU A 115 2.12 -8.45 3.99
C LEU A 115 2.84 -9.75 3.63
N LEU A 116 4.09 -9.87 4.08
CA LEU A 116 4.92 -11.06 3.93
C LEU A 116 5.28 -11.58 5.31
N SER A 117 5.28 -12.89 5.52
CA SER A 117 5.72 -13.51 6.76
C SER A 117 6.48 -14.80 6.48
N GLY A 118 7.36 -15.16 7.39
CA GLY A 118 7.92 -16.52 7.44
C GLY A 118 6.82 -17.53 7.76
N LEU A 119 7.03 -18.79 7.36
CA LEU A 119 6.19 -19.88 7.86
C LEU A 119 6.72 -20.38 9.20
N ASP A 120 8.04 -20.58 9.39
CA ASP A 120 8.69 -20.90 10.66
C ASP A 120 7.94 -21.90 11.58
N GLY A 121 7.32 -22.94 10.98
CA GLY A 121 6.50 -23.93 11.70
C GLY A 121 5.06 -23.51 12.02
N THR A 122 4.68 -22.27 11.72
CA THR A 122 3.31 -21.74 11.80
C THR A 122 2.42 -22.40 10.75
N ASP A 123 1.24 -22.84 11.19
CA ASP A 123 0.21 -23.37 10.30
C ASP A 123 -0.28 -22.32 9.28
N ARG A 124 -0.44 -22.75 8.03
CA ARG A 124 -0.86 -21.88 6.93
C ARG A 124 -2.28 -21.34 7.13
N ALA A 125 -3.18 -22.11 7.74
CA ALA A 125 -4.54 -21.63 7.99
C ALA A 125 -4.56 -20.56 9.09
N ALA A 126 -3.80 -20.76 10.17
CA ALA A 126 -3.58 -19.74 11.19
C ALA A 126 -2.99 -18.44 10.61
N LEU A 127 -1.99 -18.57 9.73
CA LEU A 127 -1.36 -17.41 9.07
C LEU A 127 -2.33 -16.68 8.13
N ARG A 128 -3.16 -17.42 7.38
CA ARG A 128 -4.23 -16.84 6.55
C ARG A 128 -5.22 -16.04 7.40
N GLY A 129 -5.65 -16.59 8.54
CA GLY A 129 -6.53 -15.88 9.47
C GLY A 129 -5.89 -14.62 10.05
N TYR A 130 -4.59 -14.63 10.32
CA TYR A 130 -3.85 -13.42 10.72
C TYR A 130 -3.86 -12.36 9.61
N TYR A 131 -3.58 -12.75 8.37
CA TYR A 131 -3.61 -11.83 7.22
C TYR A 131 -5.00 -11.20 7.04
N ASP A 132 -6.06 -12.01 7.15
CA ASP A 132 -7.42 -11.50 7.03
C ASP A 132 -7.71 -10.45 8.10
N ARG A 133 -7.31 -10.67 9.37
CA ARG A 133 -7.43 -9.65 10.43
C ARG A 133 -6.64 -8.38 10.15
N VAL A 134 -5.42 -8.48 9.61
CA VAL A 134 -4.59 -7.32 9.27
C VAL A 134 -5.22 -6.50 8.13
N PHE A 135 -5.81 -7.18 7.13
CA PHE A 135 -6.38 -6.55 5.95
C PHE A 135 -7.86 -6.17 6.08
N GLU A 136 -8.56 -6.65 7.11
CA GLU A 136 -9.98 -6.36 7.34
C GLU A 136 -10.28 -4.86 7.46
N PRO A 137 -9.51 -4.06 8.21
CA PRO A 137 -9.70 -2.62 8.24
C PRO A 137 -9.63 -1.99 6.85
N LEU A 138 -8.85 -2.56 5.92
CA LEU A 138 -8.67 -2.03 4.58
C LEU A 138 -9.77 -2.47 3.58
N ALA A 139 -10.71 -3.34 3.98
CA ALA A 139 -11.73 -3.90 3.09
C ALA A 139 -12.57 -2.82 2.36
N PRO A 140 -13.05 -1.73 3.00
CA PRO A 140 -13.86 -0.72 2.32
C PRO A 140 -13.15 0.05 1.20
N TRP A 141 -11.82 0.01 1.16
CA TRP A 141 -10.99 0.73 0.18
C TRP A 141 -10.29 -0.21 -0.81
N ARG A 142 -10.55 -1.52 -0.70
CA ARG A 142 -9.89 -2.53 -1.53
C ARG A 142 -10.48 -2.52 -2.93
N ALA A 143 -9.69 -2.10 -3.92
CA ALA A 143 -10.06 -2.23 -5.33
C ALA A 143 -10.00 -3.70 -5.81
N GLY A 144 -9.01 -4.45 -5.32
CA GLY A 144 -8.84 -5.87 -5.62
C GLY A 144 -7.49 -6.41 -5.16
N ARG A 145 -6.97 -7.42 -5.85
CA ARG A 145 -5.69 -8.09 -5.53
C ARG A 145 -4.75 -8.05 -6.73
N ALA A 146 -3.46 -7.93 -6.46
CA ALA A 146 -2.43 -7.98 -7.49
C ALA A 146 -1.94 -9.43 -7.67
N ALA A 147 -2.20 -10.03 -8.84
CA ALA A 147 -1.82 -11.41 -9.14
C ALA A 147 -0.32 -11.68 -8.98
N ALA A 148 0.52 -10.77 -9.49
CA ALA A 148 1.99 -10.87 -9.39
C ALA A 148 2.53 -10.88 -7.94
N PHE A 149 1.70 -10.53 -6.95
CA PHE A 149 2.09 -10.45 -5.54
C PHE A 149 1.25 -11.35 -4.63
N SER A 150 0.45 -12.25 -5.21
CA SER A 150 -0.42 -13.19 -4.48
C SER A 150 0.27 -14.55 -4.33
N PHE A 151 1.38 -14.59 -3.60
CA PHE A 151 2.11 -15.83 -3.34
C PHE A 151 1.49 -16.62 -2.18
N GLY A 152 1.41 -17.95 -2.30
CA GLY A 152 0.80 -18.81 -1.28
C GLY A 152 -0.71 -18.63 -1.11
N GLY A 153 -1.35 -17.86 -2.00
CA GLY A 153 -2.79 -17.64 -2.03
C GLY A 153 -3.59 -18.90 -2.36
N GLY A 154 -2.96 -19.88 -3.01
CA GLY A 154 -3.60 -21.14 -3.42
C GLY A 154 -4.85 -20.86 -4.24
N ASP A 155 -5.99 -21.28 -3.71
CA ASP A 155 -7.33 -21.15 -4.26
C ASP A 155 -7.94 -19.73 -4.18
N ARG A 156 -7.28 -18.76 -3.52
CA ARG A 156 -7.80 -17.38 -3.37
C ARG A 156 -7.64 -16.56 -4.65
N THR A 157 -8.45 -16.88 -5.66
CA THR A 157 -8.50 -16.17 -6.94
C THR A 157 -9.42 -14.95 -6.93
N GLN A 158 -10.26 -14.82 -5.91
CA GLN A 158 -11.21 -13.71 -5.80
C GLN A 158 -10.51 -12.34 -5.76
N GLY A 159 -10.94 -11.45 -6.66
CA GLY A 159 -10.43 -10.09 -6.77
C GLY A 159 -9.11 -9.96 -7.54
N LEU A 160 -8.54 -11.07 -8.06
CA LEU A 160 -7.36 -11.02 -8.94
C LEU A 160 -7.67 -10.34 -10.26
N HIS A 161 -8.88 -10.51 -10.78
CA HIS A 161 -9.40 -9.86 -11.98
C HIS A 161 -10.79 -9.27 -11.71
N THR A 162 -11.22 -8.31 -12.53
CA THR A 162 -12.63 -7.90 -12.54
C THR A 162 -13.50 -9.02 -13.14
N PRO A 163 -14.81 -9.07 -12.85
CA PRO A 163 -15.69 -10.11 -13.40
C PRO A 163 -15.61 -10.23 -14.93
N GLU A 164 -15.52 -9.10 -15.63
CA GLU A 164 -15.47 -9.03 -17.09
C GLU A 164 -14.17 -9.61 -17.63
N VAL A 165 -13.04 -9.32 -16.97
CA VAL A 165 -11.73 -9.85 -17.35
C VAL A 165 -11.64 -11.34 -17.02
N ALA A 166 -12.17 -11.76 -15.87
CA ALA A 166 -12.21 -13.17 -15.47
C ALA A 166 -13.00 -14.02 -16.48
N GLU A 167 -14.13 -13.52 -16.95
CA GLU A 167 -14.95 -14.19 -17.96
C GLU A 167 -14.22 -14.32 -19.29
N ARG A 168 -13.61 -13.23 -19.79
CA ARG A 168 -12.82 -13.27 -21.02
C ARG A 168 -11.64 -14.23 -20.92
N LEU A 169 -10.99 -14.32 -19.75
CA LEU A 169 -9.90 -15.27 -19.53
C LEU A 169 -10.40 -16.72 -19.54
N ARG A 170 -11.61 -16.99 -19.04
CA ARG A 170 -12.24 -18.31 -19.10
C ARG A 170 -12.49 -18.73 -20.55
N GLU A 171 -13.03 -17.84 -21.39
CA GLU A 171 -13.24 -18.10 -22.81
C GLU A 171 -11.90 -18.37 -23.55
N VAL A 172 -10.87 -17.57 -23.25
CA VAL A 172 -9.52 -17.79 -23.80
C VAL A 172 -8.99 -19.16 -23.38
N ARG A 173 -9.14 -19.54 -22.11
CA ARG A 173 -8.74 -20.87 -21.63
C ARG A 173 -9.49 -21.99 -22.35
N GLU A 174 -10.81 -21.89 -22.51
CA GLU A 174 -11.60 -22.91 -23.23
C GLU A 174 -11.13 -23.10 -24.67
N ARG A 175 -10.67 -22.03 -25.32
CA ARG A 175 -10.16 -22.08 -26.69
C ARG A 175 -8.76 -22.69 -26.80
N TYR A 176 -7.87 -22.42 -25.85
CA TYR A 176 -6.44 -22.74 -25.97
C TYR A 176 -5.94 -23.84 -25.02
N ASP A 177 -6.66 -24.11 -23.94
CA ASP A 177 -6.40 -25.21 -22.99
C ASP A 177 -7.71 -25.82 -22.46
N PRO A 178 -8.56 -26.40 -23.33
CA PRO A 178 -9.83 -27.01 -22.91
C PRO A 178 -9.64 -28.21 -21.97
N ALA A 179 -8.48 -28.85 -22.02
CA ALA A 179 -8.14 -30.00 -21.17
C ALA A 179 -7.53 -29.58 -19.81
N GLY A 180 -7.25 -28.29 -19.61
CA GLY A 180 -6.67 -27.79 -18.36
C GLY A 180 -5.29 -28.35 -18.06
N LEU A 181 -4.47 -28.58 -19.09
CA LEU A 181 -3.12 -29.15 -18.96
C LEU A 181 -2.16 -28.20 -18.22
N PHE A 182 -2.43 -26.89 -18.25
CA PHE A 182 -1.61 -25.88 -17.60
C PHE A 182 -2.31 -25.34 -16.34
N LEU A 183 -2.05 -26.01 -15.21
CA LEU A 183 -2.46 -25.55 -13.89
C LEU A 183 -1.34 -24.68 -13.28
N GLY A 184 -1.65 -23.41 -13.00
CA GLY A 184 -0.78 -22.46 -12.29
C GLY A 184 -1.14 -22.33 -10.81
#